data_AF-A0A0D3BBS2-F1
#
_entry.id   AF-A0A0D3BBS2-F1
#
_cell.length_a   1.000
_cell.length_b   1.000
_cell.length_c   1.000
_cell.angle_alpha   90.00
_cell.angle_beta   90.00
_cell.angle_gamma   90.00
#
_symmetry.space_group_name_H-M   'P 1'
#
loop_
_entity.id
_entity.type
_entity.pdbx_description
1 polymer ?
#
loop_
_entity_poly.entity_id
_entity_poly.type
_entity_poly.pdbx_seq_one_letter_code
_entity_poly.pdbx_strand_id
1 'polypeptide(L)'
;MVLGDWKWTSEDIVGPILHQDFMVISVYFADEDFKMRKWILSYHPHSPEDMKLKDVYLDSLKNVVTDYEIENKVSTLLVPNSVDLGLDGFSKWIEEEGGQSDQP
;
A
#
# COMPACT_ATOMS: atom_id res chain seq x y z
N MET A 1 -5.19 -13.71 21.04
CA MET A 1 -4.66 -14.02 19.69
C MET A 1 -3.18 -14.32 19.82
N VAL A 2 -2.74 -15.50 19.39
CA VAL A 2 -1.35 -15.95 19.49
C VAL A 2 -0.70 -15.70 18.13
N LEU A 3 0.26 -14.78 18.08
CA LEU A 3 1.13 -14.55 16.92
C LEU A 3 2.19 -15.64 16.92
N GLY A 4 2.00 -16.66 16.08
CA GLY A 4 2.95 -17.76 15.90
C GLY A 4 4.10 -17.35 14.98
N ASP A 5 5.31 -17.75 15.37
CA ASP A 5 6.57 -17.59 14.63
C ASP A 5 6.52 -18.17 13.22
N TRP A 6 6.54 -17.34 12.17
CA TRP A 6 6.73 -17.81 10.80
C TRP A 6 8.07 -17.30 10.27
N LYS A 7 9.15 -18.02 10.63
CA LYS A 7 10.40 -17.98 9.89
C LYS A 7 10.19 -18.67 8.54
N TRP A 8 9.82 -17.91 7.52
CA TRP A 8 10.01 -18.37 6.14
C TRP A 8 11.48 -18.23 5.80
N THR A 9 12.28 -19.28 6.00
CA THR A 9 13.61 -19.39 5.41
C THR A 9 13.43 -19.70 3.92
N SER A 10 14.17 -19.03 3.04
CA SER A 10 14.00 -19.16 1.58
C SER A 10 14.29 -20.57 1.02
N GLU A 11 14.63 -21.51 1.88
CA GLU A 11 14.96 -22.90 1.59
C GLU A 11 13.73 -23.81 1.48
N ASP A 12 12.54 -23.37 1.91
CA ASP A 12 11.30 -24.16 1.85
C ASP A 12 10.49 -24.01 0.54
N ILE A 13 10.99 -23.21 -0.41
CA ILE A 13 10.31 -22.99 -1.70
C ILE A 13 10.79 -24.03 -2.72
N VAL A 14 10.12 -25.20 -2.75
CA VAL A 14 10.32 -26.22 -3.79
C VAL A 14 9.39 -25.93 -4.97
N GLY A 15 9.83 -25.11 -5.90
CA GLY A 15 9.14 -24.80 -7.16
C GLY A 15 9.81 -23.64 -7.89
N PRO A 16 9.65 -23.50 -9.22
CA PRO A 16 10.15 -22.32 -9.90
C PRO A 16 9.52 -21.10 -9.24
N ILE A 17 10.34 -20.15 -8.80
CA ILE A 17 9.89 -18.83 -8.37
C ILE A 17 9.22 -18.22 -9.60
N LEU A 18 7.92 -18.40 -9.72
CA LEU A 18 7.11 -17.70 -10.70
C LEU A 18 7.29 -16.22 -10.35
N HIS A 19 7.98 -15.49 -11.23
CA HIS A 19 8.05 -14.03 -11.17
C HIS A 19 6.67 -13.46 -11.49
N GLN A 20 5.68 -13.78 -10.64
CA GLN A 20 4.40 -13.10 -10.65
C GLN A 20 4.68 -11.67 -10.25
N ASP A 21 4.31 -10.75 -11.13
CA ASP A 21 4.29 -9.34 -10.80
C ASP A 21 3.51 -9.18 -9.49
N PHE A 22 4.04 -8.38 -8.57
CA PHE A 22 3.42 -8.17 -7.27
C PHE A 22 3.47 -6.69 -6.91
N MET A 23 2.48 -6.25 -6.16
CA MET A 23 2.39 -4.91 -5.63
C MET A 23 2.56 -4.94 -4.11
N VAL A 24 3.41 -4.06 -3.60
CA VAL A 24 3.57 -3.84 -2.16
C VAL A 24 3.23 -2.39 -1.86
N ILE A 25 2.35 -2.18 -0.88
CA ILE A 25 2.05 -0.86 -0.35
C ILE A 25 2.74 -0.77 1.01
N SER A 26 3.62 0.22 1.16
CA SER A 26 4.35 0.46 2.40
C SER A 26 4.26 1.91 2.81
N VAL A 27 4.12 2.16 4.11
CA VAL A 27 4.16 3.49 4.70
C VAL A 27 5.49 3.71 5.40
N TYR A 28 5.99 4.94 5.30
CA TYR A 28 7.13 5.43 6.05
C TYR A 28 6.65 6.55 6.95
N PHE A 29 6.99 6.49 8.24
CA PHE A 29 6.58 7.49 9.21
C PHE A 29 7.64 7.64 10.30
N ALA A 30 7.64 8.79 10.98
CA ALA A 30 8.40 8.98 12.21
C ALA A 30 7.53 8.56 13.39
N ASP A 31 8.09 7.75 14.31
CA ASP A 31 7.41 7.41 15.56
C ASP A 31 7.59 8.51 16.63
N GLU A 32 7.02 8.29 17.81
CA GLU A 32 7.10 9.21 18.95
C GLU A 32 8.54 9.46 19.44
N ASP A 33 9.47 8.55 19.13
CA ASP A 33 10.91 8.68 19.42
C ASP A 33 11.67 9.41 18.31
N PHE A 34 10.99 9.98 17.32
CA PHE A 34 11.58 10.55 16.10
C PHE A 34 12.40 9.55 15.28
N LYS A 35 12.07 8.26 15.35
CA LYS A 35 12.73 7.23 14.54
C LYS A 35 11.90 6.96 13.29
N MET A 36 12.59 6.89 12.15
CA MET A 36 11.97 6.47 10.90
C MET A 36 11.61 4.99 10.97
N ARG A 37 10.33 4.69 10.76
CA ARG A 37 9.77 3.35 10.66
C ARG A 37 9.24 3.11 9.26
N LYS A 38 9.21 1.83 8.88
CA LYS A 38 8.59 1.35 7.65
C LYS A 38 7.66 0.21 7.99
N TRP A 39 6.39 0.31 7.60
CA TRP A 39 5.44 -0.79 7.67
C TRP A 39 5.00 -1.21 6.27
N ILE A 40 4.81 -2.51 6.07
CA ILE A 40 4.18 -3.05 4.87
C ILE A 40 2.70 -3.20 5.20
N LEU A 41 1.87 -2.41 4.55
CA LEU A 41 0.44 -2.35 4.82
C LEU A 41 -0.34 -3.36 3.98
N SER A 42 0.13 -3.64 2.76
CA SER A 42 -0.49 -4.64 1.90
C SER A 42 0.50 -5.29 0.93
N TYR A 43 0.19 -6.53 0.56
CA TYR A 43 0.84 -7.33 -0.46
C TYR A 43 -0.22 -7.91 -1.40
N HIS A 44 -0.13 -7.59 -2.69
CA HIS A 44 -1.03 -8.09 -3.71
C HIS A 44 -0.23 -8.85 -4.78
N PRO A 45 -0.31 -10.19 -4.81
CA PRO A 45 0.21 -10.96 -5.94
C PRO A 45 -0.70 -10.72 -7.15
N HIS A 46 -0.13 -10.28 -8.28
CA HIS A 46 -0.91 -9.97 -9.48
C HIS A 46 -1.14 -11.24 -10.32
N SER A 47 -2.37 -11.41 -10.83
CA SER A 47 -2.63 -12.31 -11.95
C SER A 47 -2.51 -11.51 -13.25
N PRO A 48 -1.73 -11.95 -14.25
CA PRO A 48 -1.38 -11.13 -15.41
C PRO A 48 -2.51 -10.84 -16.40
N GLU A 49 -3.73 -11.37 -16.22
CA GLU A 49 -4.65 -11.50 -17.37
C GLU A 49 -5.78 -10.47 -17.50
N ASP A 50 -6.29 -9.81 -16.45
CA ASP A 50 -7.61 -9.16 -16.58
C ASP A 50 -7.81 -7.75 -15.99
N MET A 51 -6.79 -7.14 -15.38
CA MET A 51 -7.01 -5.87 -14.69
C MET A 51 -6.24 -4.70 -15.31
N LYS A 52 -6.96 -3.59 -15.55
CA LYS A 52 -6.33 -2.30 -15.83
C LYS A 52 -5.48 -1.94 -14.62
N LEU A 53 -4.16 -2.04 -14.78
CA LEU A 53 -3.17 -1.79 -13.72
C LEU A 53 -3.54 -0.55 -12.89
N LYS A 54 -3.85 0.56 -13.55
CA LYS A 54 -4.22 1.83 -12.93
C LYS A 54 -5.36 1.73 -11.89
N ASP A 55 -6.44 1.03 -12.24
CA ASP A 55 -7.60 0.91 -11.35
C ASP A 55 -7.24 0.05 -10.12
N VAL A 56 -6.47 -1.03 -10.32
CA VAL A 56 -6.01 -1.89 -9.21
C VAL A 56 -5.08 -1.15 -8.26
N TYR A 57 -4.11 -0.39 -8.78
CA TYR A 57 -3.20 0.40 -7.94
C TYR A 57 -3.97 1.44 -7.13
N LEU A 58 -4.88 2.16 -7.76
CA LEU A 58 -5.64 3.23 -7.11
C LEU A 58 -6.58 2.68 -6.05
N ASP A 59 -7.34 1.64 -6.37
CA ASP A 59 -8.29 1.02 -5.44
C ASP A 59 -7.56 0.34 -4.28
N SER A 60 -6.43 -0.33 -4.54
CA SER A 60 -5.62 -0.93 -3.47
C SER A 60 -5.05 0.14 -2.52
N LEU A 61 -4.62 1.29 -3.05
CA LEU A 61 -4.16 2.41 -2.24
C LEU A 61 -5.30 3.00 -1.40
N LYS A 62 -6.48 3.23 -2.00
CA LYS A 62 -7.65 3.74 -1.26
C LYS A 62 -8.07 2.79 -0.15
N ASN A 63 -8.18 1.50 -0.44
CA ASN A 63 -8.52 0.49 0.55
C ASN A 63 -7.52 0.48 1.71
N VAL A 64 -6.21 0.49 1.42
CA VAL A 64 -5.19 0.55 2.48
C VAL A 64 -5.28 1.85 3.30
N VAL A 65 -5.53 2.98 2.66
CA VAL A 65 -5.67 4.24 3.40
C VAL A 65 -6.87 4.19 4.33
N THR A 66 -8.00 3.65 3.87
CA THR A 66 -9.24 3.56 4.66
C THR A 66 -9.20 2.46 5.71
N ASP A 67 -8.66 1.29 5.42
CA ASP A 67 -8.52 0.18 6.37
C ASP A 67 -7.66 0.56 7.59
N TYR A 68 -6.72 1.51 7.40
CA TYR A 68 -5.85 2.00 8.46
C TYR A 68 -6.25 3.39 8.99
N GLU A 69 -7.34 4.00 8.48
CA GLU A 69 -7.84 5.33 8.87
C GLU A 69 -6.73 6.41 8.84
N ILE A 70 -6.01 6.47 7.72
CA ILE A 70 -4.86 7.37 7.52
C ILE A 70 -5.08 8.42 6.42
N GLU A 71 -6.32 8.63 5.95
CA GLU A 71 -6.67 9.60 4.90
C GLU A 71 -5.99 10.96 5.14
N ASN A 72 -6.09 11.45 6.37
CA ASN A 72 -5.54 12.73 6.82
C ASN A 72 -4.05 12.74 7.20
N LYS A 73 -3.41 11.58 7.14
CA LYS A 73 -2.03 11.39 7.61
C LYS A 73 -1.06 11.13 6.46
N VAL A 74 -1.57 10.99 5.23
CA VAL A 74 -0.74 10.82 4.04
C VAL A 74 -0.22 12.18 3.57
N SER A 75 1.08 12.43 3.79
CA SER A 75 1.74 13.66 3.33
C SER A 75 2.35 13.54 1.93
N THR A 76 2.74 12.33 1.53
CA THR A 76 3.48 12.09 0.29
C THR A 76 3.21 10.68 -0.22
N LEU A 77 2.83 10.56 -1.48
CA LEU A 77 2.70 9.29 -2.17
C LEU A 77 3.87 9.10 -3.14
N LEU A 78 4.60 8.00 -3.00
CA LEU A 78 5.68 7.61 -3.91
C LEU A 78 5.18 6.48 -4.80
N VAL A 79 5.32 6.64 -6.11
CA VAL A 79 4.92 5.64 -7.11
C VAL A 79 6.04 5.31 -8.09
N PRO A 80 6.03 4.12 -8.71
CA PRO A 80 6.97 3.78 -9.76
C PRO A 80 6.82 4.72 -10.98
N ASN A 81 7.93 5.26 -11.48
CA ASN A 81 7.95 6.14 -12.66
C ASN A 81 7.50 5.46 -13.96
N SER A 82 7.42 4.13 -13.98
CA SER A 82 7.09 3.33 -15.17
C SER A 82 5.59 3.25 -15.45
N VAL A 83 4.74 3.73 -14.55
CA VAL A 83 3.28 3.60 -14.68
C VAL A 83 2.61 4.96 -14.48
N ASP A 84 1.95 5.46 -15.52
CA ASP A 84 1.04 6.60 -15.39
C ASP A 84 -0.24 6.15 -14.68
N LEU A 85 -0.21 6.26 -13.36
CA LEU A 85 -1.29 5.85 -12.47
C LEU A 85 -2.41 6.91 -12.36
N GLY A 86 -2.30 8.06 -13.02
CA GLY A 86 -3.26 9.17 -12.91
C GLY A 86 -3.59 9.55 -11.47
N LEU A 87 -2.53 9.84 -10.70
CA LEU A 87 -2.61 10.13 -9.27
C LEU A 87 -3.38 11.40 -8.92
N ASP A 88 -3.68 12.25 -9.90
CA ASP A 88 -4.51 13.45 -9.71
C ASP A 88 -5.86 13.09 -9.06
N GLY A 89 -6.44 11.93 -9.42
CA GLY A 89 -7.67 11.43 -8.81
C GLY A 89 -7.49 10.92 -7.38
N PHE A 90 -6.29 10.43 -7.02
CA PHE A 90 -5.98 10.02 -5.65
C PHE A 90 -5.77 11.21 -4.73
N SER A 91 -4.98 12.19 -5.15
CA SER A 91 -4.71 13.40 -4.37
C SER A 91 -6.01 14.14 -4.07
N LYS A 92 -6.89 14.28 -5.07
CA LYS A 92 -8.20 14.89 -4.89
C LYS A 92 -9.08 14.10 -3.90
N TRP A 93 -9.06 12.77 -3.96
CA TRP A 93 -9.81 11.92 -3.03
C TRP A 93 -9.31 12.05 -1.59
N ILE A 94 -7.98 12.06 -1.37
CA ILE A 94 -7.39 12.31 -0.04
C ILE A 94 -7.80 13.67 0.51
N GLU A 95 -7.80 14.72 -0.34
CA GLU A 95 -8.24 16.06 0.09
C GLU A 95 -9.74 16.08 0.47
N GLU A 96 -10.59 15.36 -0.26
CA GLU A 96 -12.04 15.29 -0.02
C GLU A 96 -12.41 14.46 1.21
N GLU A 97 -11.81 13.29 1.40
CA GLU A 97 -12.05 12.42 2.58
C GLU A 97 -11.32 12.96 3.81
N GLY A 98 -10.12 13.48 3.62
CA GLY A 98 -9.33 14.04 4.68
C GLY A 98 -9.97 15.30 5.29
N GLY A 99 -10.39 16.23 4.43
CA GLY A 99 -11.02 17.49 4.87
C GLY A 99 -12.35 17.33 5.62
N GLN A 100 -12.96 16.14 5.62
CA GLN A 100 -14.24 15.89 6.31
C GLN A 100 -14.11 15.66 7.82
N SER A 101 -12.93 15.33 8.35
CA SER A 101 -12.78 15.06 9.79
C SER A 101 -12.52 16.31 10.65
N ASP A 102 -12.43 17.50 10.06
CA ASP A 102 -12.24 18.78 10.76
C ASP A 102 -13.59 19.51 10.99
N GLN A 103 -14.62 18.79 11.45
CA GLN A 103 -15.80 19.42 12.04
C GLN A 103 -15.88 19.11 13.56
N PRO A 104 -16.13 20.14 14.39
CA PRO A 104 -15.93 20.12 15.86
C PRO A 104 -16.90 19.23 16.64
#